data_AF-A0A2V6RDA0-F1
#
_entry.id   AF-A0A2V6RDA0-F1
#
_cell.length_a   1.000
_cell.length_b   1.000
_cell.length_c   1.000
_cell.angle_alpha   90.00
_cell.angle_beta   90.00
_cell.angle_gamma   90.00
#
_symmetry.space_group_name_H-M   'P 1'
#
loop_
_entity.id
_entity.type
_entity.pdbx_description
1 polymer ?
#
loop_
_entity_poly.entity_id
_entity_poly.type
_entity_poly.pdbx_seq_one_letter_code
_entity_poly.pdbx_strand_id
1 'polypeptide(L)'
;ASLVAAHLRMPAIHCYLEGDPAPIAAGLGLRPAEGDGTVYLLSPYDQGVFAGLLEKGGFKVVSLPQLYADLVHYERRGREQAEHLRREAMGY
;
A
#
# COMPACT_ATOMS: atom_id res chain seq x y z
N ALA A 1 -7.06 33.24 -9.64
CA ALA A 1 -7.27 32.10 -8.73
C ALA A 1 -6.48 30.92 -9.28
N SER A 2 -5.47 30.44 -8.56
CA SER A 2 -4.64 29.31 -8.99
C SER A 2 -5.25 28.02 -8.42
N LEU A 3 -5.95 27.26 -9.25
CA LEU A 3 -6.43 25.91 -8.92
C LEU A 3 -5.27 24.93 -9.12
N VAL A 4 -4.28 24.96 -8.22
CA VAL A 4 -3.33 23.85 -8.13
C VAL A 4 -3.94 22.83 -7.19
N ALA A 5 -4.82 21.98 -7.70
CA ALA A 5 -5.04 20.68 -7.07
C ALA A 5 -3.69 19.95 -7.17
N ALA A 6 -3.11 19.58 -6.03
CA ALA A 6 -1.95 18.71 -6.02
C ALA A 6 -2.36 17.40 -6.69
N HIS A 7 -2.00 17.24 -7.97
CA HIS A 7 -2.33 16.06 -8.76
C HIS A 7 -1.40 14.93 -8.32
N LEU A 8 -1.66 14.39 -7.13
CA LEU A 8 -1.02 13.19 -6.64
C LEU A 8 -1.56 12.04 -7.50
N ARG A 9 -0.86 11.73 -8.61
CA ARG A 9 -1.09 10.49 -9.36
C ARG A 9 -0.52 9.35 -8.52
N MET A 10 -1.26 8.94 -7.49
CA MET A 10 -1.07 7.61 -6.89
C MET A 10 -1.75 6.63 -7.86
N PRO A 11 -0.99 5.84 -8.63
CA PRO A 11 -1.59 4.94 -9.60
C PRO A 11 -2.44 3.85 -8.91
N ALA A 12 -2.03 3.43 -7.72
CA ALA A 12 -2.74 2.49 -6.87
C ALA A 12 -2.40 2.71 -5.39
N ILE A 13 -3.35 2.37 -4.52
CA ILE A 13 -3.21 2.32 -3.06
C ILE A 13 -3.51 0.89 -2.62
N HIS A 14 -2.61 0.29 -1.84
CA HIS A 14 -2.78 -1.05 -1.28
C HIS A 14 -2.89 -0.94 0.24
N CYS A 15 -3.99 -1.43 0.80
CA CYS A 15 -4.28 -1.35 2.23
C CYS A 15 -4.60 -2.72 2.78
N TYR A 16 -3.85 -3.15 3.79
CA TYR A 16 -4.21 -4.32 4.59
C TYR A 16 -5.31 -3.95 5.59
N LEU A 17 -6.34 -4.79 5.67
CA LEU A 17 -7.48 -4.64 6.56
C LEU A 17 -7.78 -5.95 7.24
N GLU A 18 -8.01 -5.90 8.55
CA GLU A 18 -8.56 -7.02 9.29
C GLU A 18 -10.09 -6.95 9.30
N GLY A 19 -10.75 -8.09 9.03
CA GLY A 19 -12.20 -8.20 9.02
C GLY A 19 -12.83 -7.84 7.67
N ASP A 20 -14.11 -7.46 7.71
CA ASP A 20 -14.92 -7.19 6.53
C ASP A 20 -14.55 -5.83 5.89
N PRO A 21 -14.12 -5.78 4.62
CA PRO A 21 -13.82 -4.53 3.93
C PRO A 21 -15.07 -3.75 3.49
N ALA A 22 -16.27 -4.36 3.50
CA ALA A 22 -17.49 -3.75 2.95
C ALA A 22 -17.87 -2.40 3.59
N PRO A 23 -17.79 -2.20 4.93
CA PRO A 23 -18.09 -0.90 5.54
C PRO A 23 -17.14 0.21 5.08
N ILE A 24 -15.86 -0.12 4.91
CA ILE A 24 -14.84 0.84 4.45
C ILE A 24 -15.07 1.17 2.98
N ALA A 25 -15.32 0.15 2.14
CA ALA A 25 -15.63 0.34 0.74
C ALA A 25 -16.87 1.23 0.54
N ALA A 26 -17.94 0.99 1.31
CA ALA A 26 -19.16 1.79 1.27
C ALA A 26 -18.92 3.24 1.73
N GLY A 27 -18.21 3.42 2.85
CA GLY A 27 -17.91 4.75 3.40
C GLY A 27 -17.04 5.62 2.49
N LEU A 28 -16.18 4.99 1.68
CA LEU A 28 -15.33 5.66 0.69
C LEU A 28 -15.98 5.73 -0.72
N GLY A 29 -17.19 5.18 -0.89
CA GLY A 29 -17.86 5.14 -2.20
C GLY A 29 -17.14 4.30 -3.25
N LEU A 30 -16.33 3.32 -2.81
CA LEU A 30 -15.61 2.42 -3.70
C LEU A 30 -16.58 1.49 -4.43
N ARG A 31 -16.24 1.14 -5.67
CA ARG A 31 -16.97 0.15 -6.46
C ARG A 31 -16.03 -1.02 -6.74
N PRO A 32 -16.51 -2.27 -6.67
CA PRO A 32 -15.74 -3.41 -7.13
C PRO A 32 -15.28 -3.18 -8.58
N ALA A 33 -14.01 -3.47 -8.84
CA ALA A 33 -13.43 -3.43 -10.17
C ALA A 33 -12.92 -4.83 -10.53
N GLU A 34 -13.26 -5.28 -11.73
CA GLU A 34 -12.66 -6.47 -12.31
C GLU A 34 -11.40 -6.04 -13.08
N GLY A 35 -10.22 -6.29 -12.51
CA GLY A 35 -8.93 -5.91 -13.10
C GLY A 35 -8.24 -4.76 -12.39
N ASP A 36 -7.87 -3.71 -13.12
CA ASP A 36 -7.05 -2.60 -12.62
C ASP A 36 -7.89 -1.62 -11.77
N GLY A 37 -7.77 -1.76 -10.45
CA GLY A 37 -8.32 -0.83 -9.47
C GLY A 37 -7.29 0.23 -9.05
N THR A 38 -7.77 1.31 -8.43
CA THR A 38 -6.89 2.31 -7.81
C THR A 38 -6.77 2.13 -6.30
N VAL A 39 -7.63 1.30 -5.71
CA VAL A 39 -7.64 0.96 -4.28
C VAL A 39 -7.79 -0.55 -4.13
N TYR A 40 -6.83 -1.17 -3.47
CA TYR A 40 -6.78 -2.59 -3.18
C TYR A 40 -6.93 -2.78 -1.67
N LEU A 41 -8.05 -3.37 -1.26
CA LEU A 41 -8.32 -3.76 0.12
C LEU A 41 -7.94 -5.23 0.29
N LEU A 42 -6.87 -5.49 1.04
CA LEU A 42 -6.24 -6.81 1.15
C LEU A 42 -6.51 -7.41 2.53
N SER A 43 -6.93 -8.67 2.58
CA SER A 43 -6.88 -9.43 3.81
C SER A 43 -5.43 -9.83 4.09
N PRO A 44 -4.88 -9.59 5.29
CA PRO A 44 -3.56 -10.06 5.64
C PRO A 44 -3.54 -11.59 5.71
N TYR A 45 -2.41 -12.21 5.37
CA TYR A 45 -2.20 -13.65 5.57
C TYR A 45 -2.13 -13.99 7.06
N ASP A 46 -1.43 -13.16 7.83
CA ASP A 46 -1.33 -13.22 9.29
C ASP A 46 -1.16 -11.82 9.90
N GLN A 47 -1.27 -11.74 11.23
CA GLN A 47 -1.21 -10.48 11.99
C GLN A 47 0.16 -9.78 11.94
N GLY A 48 1.21 -10.49 11.58
CA GLY A 48 2.57 -9.98 11.43
C GLY A 48 2.69 -8.87 10.39
N VAL A 49 1.77 -8.79 9.42
CA VAL A 49 1.66 -7.66 8.48
C VAL A 49 1.53 -6.31 9.22
N PHE A 50 0.89 -6.32 10.40
CA PHE A 50 0.70 -5.13 11.25
C PHE A 50 1.78 -4.96 12.31
N ALA A 51 2.83 -5.79 12.31
CA ALA A 51 3.94 -5.65 13.24
C ALA A 51 4.94 -4.58 12.77
N GLY A 52 5.39 -3.72 13.68
CA GLY A 52 6.43 -2.72 13.40
C GLY A 52 6.00 -1.65 12.39
N LEU A 53 4.72 -1.25 12.40
CA LEU A 53 4.19 -0.20 11.54
C LEU A 53 5.00 1.09 11.66
N LEU A 54 5.30 1.68 10.51
CA LEU A 54 5.91 2.99 10.39
C LEU A 54 4.83 4.07 10.34
N GLU A 55 5.20 5.30 10.68
CA GLU A 55 4.32 6.46 10.55
C GLU A 55 4.91 7.43 9.53
N LYS A 56 4.14 7.76 8.49
CA LYS A 56 4.57 8.67 7.42
C LYS A 56 3.42 9.57 7.02
N GLY A 57 3.56 10.87 7.23
CA GLY A 57 2.53 11.85 6.87
C GLY A 57 1.17 11.60 7.55
N GLY A 58 1.17 11.07 8.78
CA GLY A 58 -0.04 10.71 9.52
C GLY A 58 -0.67 9.36 9.12
N PHE A 59 -0.08 8.64 8.16
CA PHE A 59 -0.53 7.31 7.76
C PHE A 59 0.31 6.23 8.42
N LYS A 60 -0.35 5.11 8.78
CA LYS A 60 0.33 3.87 9.13
C LYS A 60 0.77 3.16 7.86
N VAL A 61 2.06 2.84 7.80
CA VAL A 61 2.70 2.14 6.68
C VAL A 61 3.28 0.85 7.22
N VAL A 62 3.20 -0.23 6.44
CA VAL A 62 3.79 -1.52 6.84
C VAL A 62 5.30 -1.40 7.11
N SER A 63 5.84 -2.33 7.91
CA SER A 63 7.26 -2.37 8.22
C SER A 63 8.13 -2.57 6.97
N LEU A 64 9.42 -2.25 7.05
CA LEU A 64 10.34 -2.42 5.91
C LEU A 64 10.38 -3.87 5.37
N PRO A 65 10.41 -4.92 6.21
CA PRO A 65 10.35 -6.31 5.71
C PRO A 65 9.05 -6.62 4.97
N GLN A 66 7.90 -6.16 5.47
CA GLN A 66 6.62 -6.36 4.78
C GLN A 66 6.57 -5.57 3.46
N LEU A 67 7.02 -4.31 3.45
CA LEU A 67 7.10 -3.50 2.24
C LEU A 67 8.04 -4.14 1.20
N TYR A 68 9.15 -4.74 1.62
CA TYR A 68 10.03 -5.50 0.74
C TYR A 68 9.28 -6.69 0.12
N ALA A 69 8.59 -7.50 0.94
CA ALA A 69 7.83 -8.64 0.47
C ALA A 69 6.72 -8.23 -0.53
N ASP A 70 5.99 -7.16 -0.22
CA ASP A 70 4.96 -6.59 -1.10
C ASP A 70 5.57 -6.19 -2.46
N LEU A 71 6.72 -5.51 -2.45
CA LEU A 71 7.39 -5.03 -3.66
C LEU A 71 8.03 -6.14 -4.50
N VAL A 72 8.56 -7.21 -3.88
CA VAL A 72 9.16 -8.34 -4.63
C VAL A 72 8.17 -8.99 -5.58
N HIS A 73 6.88 -8.97 -5.21
CA HIS A 73 5.78 -9.53 -6.00
C HIS A 73 5.00 -8.47 -6.79
N TYR A 74 5.34 -7.18 -6.67
CA TYR A 74 4.62 -6.08 -7.29
C TYR A 74 5.10 -5.77 -8.72
N GLU A 75 4.29 -6.10 -9.73
CA GLU A 75 4.47 -5.73 -11.13
C GLU A 75 5.91 -5.91 -11.70
N ARG A 76 6.19 -5.34 -12.88
CA ARG A 76 7.50 -5.47 -13.54
C ARG A 76 8.61 -4.68 -12.84
N ARG A 77 8.28 -3.65 -12.07
CA ARG A 77 9.27 -2.74 -11.44
C ARG A 77 9.43 -2.93 -9.92
N GLY A 78 8.54 -3.66 -9.25
CA GLY A 78 8.60 -3.80 -7.80
C GLY A 78 9.89 -4.45 -7.31
N ARG A 79 10.45 -5.42 -8.04
CA ARG A 79 11.75 -6.01 -7.69
C ARG A 79 12.89 -5.00 -7.61
N GLU A 80 12.96 -4.05 -8.54
CA GLU A 80 13.98 -3.00 -8.51
C GLU A 80 13.81 -2.11 -7.27
N GLN A 81 12.56 -1.77 -6.95
CA GLN A 81 12.23 -0.96 -5.76
C GLN A 81 12.50 -1.72 -4.45
N ALA A 82 12.21 -3.02 -4.41
CA ALA A 82 12.53 -3.89 -3.27
C ALA A 82 14.03 -3.93 -3.02
N GLU A 83 14.83 -4.10 -4.08
CA GLU A 83 16.28 -4.10 -4.00
C GLU A 83 16.85 -2.73 -3.57
N HIS A 84 16.25 -1.63 -4.05
CA HIS A 84 16.62 -0.30 -3.58
C HIS A 84 16.30 -0.11 -2.09
N LEU A 85 15.09 -0.50 -1.65
CA LEU A 85 14.68 -0.45 -0.25
C LEU A 85 15.65 -1.25 0.65
N ARG A 86 16.03 -2.44 0.19
CA ARG A 86 16.95 -3.34 0.91
C ARG A 86 18.31 -2.67 1.17
N ARG A 87 18.88 -2.04 0.13
CA ARG A 87 20.18 -1.36 0.22
C ARG A 87 20.12 -0.09 1.08
N GLU A 88 19.16 0.78 0.83
CA GLU A 88 19.16 2.13 1.40
C GLU A 88 18.52 2.23 2.78
N ALA A 89 17.54 1.38 3.08
CA ALA A 89 16.75 1.48 4.31
C ALA A 89 16.94 0.30 5.27
N MET A 90 17.26 -0.89 4.75
CA MET A 90 17.41 -2.11 5.57
C MET A 90 18.87 -2.45 5.90
N GLY A 91 19.84 -1.90 5.15
CA GLY A 91 21.27 -2.07 5.43
C GLY A 91 21.90 -3.37 4.93
N TYR A 92 21.38 -3.97 3.84
CA TYR A 92 21.89 -5.20 3.23
C TYR A 92 22.23 -5.07 1.74
#